data_AF-A0A399XYH0-F1
#
_entry.id   AF-A0A399XYH0-F1
#
_cell.length_a   1.000
_cell.length_b   1.000
_cell.length_c   1.000
_cell.angle_alpha   90.00
_cell.angle_beta   90.00
_cell.angle_gamma   90.00
#
_symmetry.space_group_name_H-M   'P 1'
#
loop_
_entity.id
_entity.type
_entity.pdbx_description
1 polymer ?
#
loop_
_entity_poly.entity_id
_entity_poly.type
_entity_poly.pdbx_seq_one_letter_code
_entity_poly.pdbx_strand_id
1 'polypeptide(L)'
;MTADQSIAYIGSTNISGNSMNFNRELGMVIEDAGVLQAVGETFQADFNSPDATPFEPGAALAAPDSELLEQYSQPEVAESSGSQTSVPMPCGVITVPSG
;
A
#
# COMPACT_ATOMS: atom_id res chain seq x y z
N MET A 1 0.95 -5.43 4.71
CA MET A 1 0.97 -5.68 6.16
C MET A 1 1.05 -7.18 6.40
N THR A 2 1.83 -7.64 7.39
CA THR A 2 1.87 -9.05 7.82
C THR A 2 1.56 -9.15 9.31
N ALA A 3 1.02 -10.28 9.76
CA ALA A 3 0.88 -10.61 11.17
C ALA A 3 1.42 -12.02 11.41
N ASP A 4 2.34 -12.14 12.36
CA ASP A 4 2.95 -13.40 12.83
C ASP A 4 3.52 -14.32 11.74
N GLN A 5 3.82 -13.76 10.55
CA GLN A 5 4.21 -14.51 9.35
C GLN A 5 3.21 -15.61 8.95
N SER A 6 1.95 -15.53 9.40
CA SER A 6 0.90 -16.50 9.08
C SER A 6 -0.19 -15.92 8.18
N ILE A 7 -0.28 -14.59 8.10
CA ILE A 7 -1.27 -13.89 7.28
C ILE A 7 -0.73 -12.55 6.80
N ALA A 8 -1.11 -12.17 5.58
CA ALA A 8 -0.79 -10.88 5.01
C ALA A 8 -2.02 -10.20 4.43
N TYR A 9 -2.09 -8.88 4.60
CA TYR A 9 -2.97 -8.00 3.85
C TYR A 9 -2.16 -7.24 2.80
N ILE A 10 -2.54 -7.37 1.54
CA ILE A 10 -1.91 -6.71 0.38
C ILE A 10 -3.01 -6.07 -0.46
N GLY A 11 -2.88 -4.79 -0.80
CA GLY A 11 -3.90 -4.05 -1.55
C GLY A 11 -3.50 -2.61 -1.83
N SER A 12 -4.44 -1.84 -2.36
CA SER A 12 -4.27 -0.41 -2.65
C SER A 12 -4.41 0.49 -1.41
N THR A 13 -4.91 -0.07 -0.30
CA THR A 13 -5.24 0.69 0.91
C THR A 13 -4.01 1.30 1.57
N ASN A 14 -4.05 2.63 1.71
CA ASN A 14 -3.18 3.35 2.61
C ASN A 14 -3.78 3.34 4.03
N ILE A 15 -2.94 3.36 5.07
CA ILE A 15 -3.43 3.46 6.47
C ILE A 15 -3.73 4.94 6.77
N SER A 16 -4.79 5.45 6.15
CA SER A 16 -5.21 6.85 6.22
C SER A 16 -6.73 6.95 6.39
N GLY A 17 -7.18 8.04 7.02
CA GLY A 17 -8.61 8.34 7.11
C GLY A 17 -9.24 8.54 5.73
N ASN A 18 -8.49 9.03 4.73
CA ASN A 18 -9.01 9.25 3.39
C ASN A 18 -9.31 7.93 2.67
N SER A 19 -8.34 7.00 2.68
CA SER A 19 -8.50 5.66 2.12
C SER A 19 -9.67 4.90 2.77
N MET A 20 -9.89 5.07 4.08
CA MET A 20 -10.98 4.41 4.81
C MET A 20 -12.39 4.98 4.59
N ASN A 21 -12.53 6.22 4.12
CA ASN A 21 -13.85 6.87 4.03
C ASN A 21 -14.23 7.30 2.62
N PHE A 22 -13.26 7.56 1.74
CA PHE A 22 -13.52 8.25 0.48
C PHE A 22 -12.98 7.53 -0.76
N ASN A 23 -11.91 6.74 -0.64
CA ASN A 23 -11.39 5.99 -1.78
C ASN A 23 -12.12 4.66 -1.98
N ARG A 24 -12.13 4.19 -3.23
CA ARG A 24 -12.46 2.79 -3.51
C ARG A 24 -11.19 1.97 -3.45
N GLU A 25 -11.06 1.19 -2.38
CA GLU A 25 -9.92 0.34 -2.15
C GLU A 25 -10.22 -1.12 -2.47
N LEU A 26 -9.18 -1.87 -2.83
CA LEU A 26 -9.24 -3.32 -2.96
C LEU A 26 -8.02 -3.94 -2.29
N GLY A 27 -8.24 -5.02 -1.54
CA GLY A 27 -7.17 -5.79 -0.93
C GLY A 27 -7.49 -7.27 -0.86
N MET A 28 -6.44 -8.05 -0.63
CA MET A 28 -6.47 -9.49 -0.46
C MET A 28 -5.88 -9.84 0.90
N VAL A 29 -6.50 -10.83 1.55
CA VAL A 29 -5.97 -11.49 2.74
C VAL A 29 -5.40 -12.83 2.29
N ILE A 30 -4.12 -13.07 2.58
CA ILE A 30 -3.34 -14.18 2.03
C ILE A 30 -2.71 -14.97 3.17
N GLU A 31 -2.85 -16.30 3.11
CA GLU A 31 -2.24 -17.27 4.05
C GLU A 31 -1.27 -18.22 3.34
N ASP A 32 -1.04 -18.03 2.04
CA ASP A 32 -0.12 -18.85 1.26
C ASP A 32 1.34 -18.67 1.74
N ALA A 33 1.97 -19.77 2.12
CA ALA A 33 3.30 -19.76 2.71
C ALA A 33 4.38 -19.20 1.77
N GLY A 34 4.27 -19.44 0.45
CA GLY A 34 5.22 -18.93 -0.53
C GLY A 34 5.15 -17.40 -0.66
N VAL A 35 3.92 -16.86 -0.71
CA VAL A 35 3.70 -15.41 -0.71
C VAL A 35 4.18 -14.78 0.61
N LEU A 36 3.85 -15.39 1.74
CA LEU A 36 4.26 -14.89 3.07
C LEU A 36 5.78 -14.85 3.21
N GLN A 37 6.48 -15.86 2.71
CA GLN A 37 7.94 -15.87 2.69
C GLN A 37 8.49 -14.70 1.87
N ALA A 38 8.01 -14.52 0.64
CA ALA A 38 8.48 -13.44 -0.24
C ALA A 38 8.24 -12.04 0.37
N VAL A 39 7.06 -11.81 0.97
CA VAL A 39 6.75 -10.55 1.65
C VAL A 39 7.65 -10.34 2.87
N GLY A 40 7.91 -11.41 3.65
CA GLY A 40 8.81 -11.37 4.79
C GLY A 40 10.25 -11.05 4.42
N GLU A 41 10.75 -11.63 3.33
CA GLU A 41 12.09 -11.35 2.80
C GLU A 41 12.23 -9.88 2.37
N THR A 42 11.24 -9.32 1.67
CA THR A 42 11.21 -7.89 1.32
C THR A 42 11.25 -7.01 2.56
N PHE A 43 10.39 -7.28 3.55
CA PHE A 43 10.38 -6.50 4.79
C PHE A 43 11.74 -6.54 5.49
N GLN A 44 12.37 -7.71 5.58
CA GLN A 44 13.66 -7.87 6.24
C GLN A 44 14.79 -7.14 5.49
N ALA A 45 14.75 -7.15 4.16
CA ALA A 45 15.69 -6.43 3.32
C ALA A 45 15.56 -4.91 3.51
N ASP A 46 14.34 -4.38 3.50
CA ASP A 46 14.06 -2.96 3.71
C ASP A 46 14.48 -2.53 5.11
N PHE A 47 14.14 -3.32 6.14
CA PHE A 47 14.45 -3.01 7.54
C PHE A 47 15.95 -3.01 7.83
N ASN A 48 16.71 -3.88 7.17
CA ASN A 48 18.17 -3.98 7.31
C ASN A 48 18.94 -3.10 6.31
N SER A 49 18.24 -2.27 5.52
CA SER A 49 18.89 -1.42 4.52
C SER A 49 19.96 -0.54 5.17
N PRO A 50 21.16 -0.40 4.57
CA PRO A 50 22.19 0.51 5.08
C PRO A 50 21.74 1.99 5.07
N ASP A 51 20.73 2.32 4.28
CA ASP A 51 20.14 3.67 4.20
C ASP A 51 19.02 3.87 5.24
N ALA A 52 18.61 2.82 5.96
CA ALA A 52 17.62 2.94 7.01
C ALA A 52 18.21 3.71 8.20
N THR A 53 17.48 4.74 8.63
CA THR A 53 17.80 5.48 9.85
C THR A 53 16.74 5.18 10.90
N PRO A 54 17.08 4.51 12.01
CA PRO A 54 16.14 4.29 13.10
C PRO A 54 15.62 5.63 13.62
N PHE A 55 14.31 5.69 13.84
CA PHE A 55 13.71 6.84 14.51
C PHE A 55 14.08 6.81 15.98
N GLU A 56 14.71 7.88 16.49
CA GLU A 56 15.06 8.05 17.89
C GLU A 56 13.95 8.82 18.65
N PRO A 57 13.13 8.14 19.46
CA PRO A 57 12.01 8.80 20.13
C PRO A 57 12.51 9.86 21.12
N GLY A 58 11.96 11.07 21.02
CA GLY A 58 12.34 12.18 21.89
C GLY A 58 13.59 12.94 21.47
N ALA A 59 14.26 12.53 20.39
CA ALA A 59 15.25 13.38 19.74
C ALA A 59 14.57 14.65 19.19
N ALA A 60 15.30 15.78 19.23
CA ALA A 60 14.84 16.98 18.56
C ALA A 60 14.78 16.72 17.05
N LEU A 61 13.58 16.69 16.49
CA LEU A 61 13.40 16.59 15.05
C LEU A 61 13.88 17.91 14.45
N ALA A 62 14.89 17.85 13.59
CA ALA A 62 15.06 18.92 12.63
C ALA A 62 13.73 19.07 11.89
N ALA A 63 13.24 20.30 11.71
CA ALA A 63 12.10 20.51 10.83
C ALA A 63 12.42 19.79 9.51
N PRO A 64 11.50 18.96 8.98
CA PRO A 64 11.78 18.28 7.73
C PRO A 64 12.15 19.33 6.69
N ASP A 65 12.97 18.95 5.70
CA ASP A 65 13.12 19.82 4.54
C ASP A 65 11.71 20.13 4.00
N SER A 66 11.55 21.34 3.46
CA SER A 66 10.26 21.83 2.99
C SER A 66 9.66 20.90 1.92
N GLU A 67 10.50 20.14 1.22
CA GLU A 67 10.13 19.21 0.15
C GLU A 67 9.42 17.96 0.70
N LEU A 68 9.90 17.37 1.79
CA LEU A 68 9.23 16.25 2.47
C LEU A 68 7.90 16.70 3.09
N LEU A 69 7.85 17.88 3.71
CA LEU A 69 6.59 18.43 4.21
C LEU A 69 5.57 18.64 3.10
N GLU A 70 6.00 19.13 1.94
CA GLU A 70 5.13 19.26 0.78
C GLU A 70 4.65 17.89 0.28
N GLN A 71 5.50 16.88 0.21
CA GLN A 71 5.12 15.52 -0.20
C GLN A 71 4.07 14.89 0.74
N TYR A 72 4.24 15.00 2.06
CA TYR A 72 3.29 14.44 3.03
C TYR A 72 2.02 15.29 3.22
N SER A 73 2.04 16.55 2.78
CA SER A 73 0.86 17.43 2.77
C SER A 73 0.01 17.27 1.51
N GLN A 74 0.46 16.48 0.54
CA GLN A 74 -0.31 16.23 -0.68
C GLN A 74 -1.58 15.46 -0.30
N PRO A 75 -2.78 15.92 -0.71
CA PRO A 75 -3.96 15.09 -0.59
C PRO A 75 -3.68 13.79 -1.35
N GLU A 76 -4.14 12.66 -0.81
CA GLU A 76 -4.08 11.38 -1.50
C GLU A 76 -4.90 11.51 -2.79
N VAL A 77 -4.22 11.89 -3.87
CA VAL A 77 -4.86 12.18 -5.15
C VAL A 77 -5.31 10.81 -5.66
N ALA A 78 -6.62 10.57 -5.65
CA ALA A 78 -7.20 9.52 -6.49
C ALA A 78 -6.58 9.72 -7.87
N GLU A 79 -5.86 8.70 -8.39
CA GLU A 79 -5.06 8.84 -9.61
C GLU A 79 -5.83 9.69 -10.63
N SER A 80 -5.21 10.82 -10.99
CA SER A 80 -5.75 11.75 -11.96
C SER A 80 -6.22 10.96 -13.16
N SER A 81 -7.53 10.97 -13.39
CA SER A 81 -8.17 10.52 -14.61
C SER A 81 -7.63 11.36 -15.77
N GLY A 82 -6.43 11.04 -16.23
CA GLY A 82 -5.91 11.47 -17.51
C GLY A 82 -6.80 10.86 -18.57
N SER A 83 -7.83 11.60 -18.99
CA SER A 83 -8.73 11.35 -20.13
C SER A 83 -8.78 9.89 -20.59
N GLN A 84 -9.21 9.00 -19.70
CA GLN A 84 -9.64 7.67 -20.12
C GLN A 84 -10.99 7.90 -20.80
N THR A 85 -10.99 8.02 -22.12
CA THR A 85 -12.20 8.04 -22.93
C THR A 85 -13.13 6.96 -22.42
N SER A 86 -14.34 7.36 -22.05
CA SER A 86 -15.39 6.51 -21.51
C SER A 86 -15.60 5.27 -22.39
N VAL A 87 -14.93 4.17 -22.05
CA VAL A 87 -15.34 2.85 -22.51
C VAL A 87 -16.33 2.37 -21.46
N PRO A 88 -17.63 2.21 -21.78
CA PRO A 88 -18.57 1.65 -20.83
C PRO A 88 -18.08 0.23 -20.51
N MET A 89 -17.80 -0.06 -19.24
CA MET A 89 -17.50 -1.41 -18.81
C MET A 89 -18.83 -2.17 -18.72
N PRO A 90 -19.13 -3.15 -19.59
CA PRO A 90 -20.27 -4.02 -19.38
C PRO A 90 -19.98 -4.84 -18.11
N CYS A 91 -20.94 -4.88 -17.19
CA CYS A 91 -20.94 -5.87 -16.10
C CYS A 91 -20.97 -7.27 -16.73
N GLY A 92 -19.80 -7.85 -16.96
CA GLY A 92 -19.62 -9.20 -17.48
C GLY A 92 -19.48 -10.18 -16.33
N VAL A 93 -20.40 -11.15 -16.26
CA VAL A 93 -20.29 -12.32 -15.37
C VAL A 93 -19.13 -13.18 -15.86
N ILE A 94 -18.08 -13.35 -15.03
CA ILE A 94 -17.03 -14.33 -15.28
C ILE A 94 -17.63 -15.71 -14.97
N THR A 95 -17.77 -16.55 -16.00
CA THR A 95 -18.09 -17.97 -15.81
C THR A 95 -16.82 -18.77 -16.06
N VAL A 96 -16.40 -19.56 -15.07
CA VAL A 96 -15.21 -20.44 -15.17
C VAL A 96 -15.67 -21.77 -15.80
N PRO A 97 -15.03 -22.27 -16.88
CA PRO A 97 -15.36 -23.58 -17.40
C PRO A 97 -14.79 -24.69 -16.51
N SER A 98 -15.62 -25.66 -16.18
CA SER A 98 -15.24 -26.91 -15.52
C SER A 98 -14.45 -27.80 -16.49
N GLY A 99 -13.18 -28.00 -16.17
CA GLY A 99 -12.37 -29.12 -16.67
C GLY A 99 -12.36 -30.24 -15.65
#